data_AF-A0A5N7K167-F1
#
_entry.id   AF-A0A5N7K167-F1
#
_cell.length_a   1.000
_cell.length_b   1.000
_cell.length_c   1.000
_cell.angle_alpha   90.00
_cell.angle_beta   90.00
_cell.angle_gamma   90.00
#
_symmetry.space_group_name_H-M   'P 1'
#
loop_
_entity.id
_entity.type
_entity.pdbx_description
1 polymer ?
#
loop_
_entity_poly.entity_id
_entity_poly.type
_entity_poly.pdbx_seq_one_letter_code
_entity_poly.pdbx_strand_id
1 'polypeptide(L)' 'ATCNLFKRGHRLRLDIASSNFPRFDVNPNSGEPSGQANHPRVARNTVHMSPGATSYLRLTVMPDASAL' A
#
# COMPACT_ATOMS: atom_id res chain seq x y z
N ALA A 1 12.59 -1.82 -3.67
CA ALA A 1 12.54 -3.30 -3.63
C ALA A 1 13.01 -3.77 -2.26
N THR A 2 12.64 -4.97 -1.84
CA THR A 2 13.12 -5.60 -0.61
C THR A 2 13.34 -7.09 -0.84
N CYS A 3 14.22 -7.71 -0.06
CA CYS A 3 14.38 -9.15 0.05
C CYS A 3 14.50 -9.45 1.55
N ASN A 4 13.54 -10.18 2.10
CA ASN A 4 13.47 -10.40 3.54
C ASN A 4 13.01 -11.82 3.85
N LEU A 5 13.68 -12.47 4.80
CA LEU A 5 13.28 -13.76 5.33
C LEU A 5 12.31 -13.55 6.51
N PHE A 6 11.05 -13.96 6.32
CA PHE A 6 10.07 -14.01 7.39
C PHE A 6 10.20 -15.35 8.12
N LYS A 7 10.86 -15.33 9.28
CA LYS A 7 11.12 -16.54 10.08
C LYS A 7 9.84 -17.09 10.72
N ARG A 8 9.91 -18.34 11.22
CA ARG A 8 8.84 -18.95 12.02
C ARG A 8 8.40 -17.99 13.14
N GLY A 9 7.09 -17.79 13.25
CA GLY A 9 6.49 -16.87 14.24
C GLY A 9 6.33 -15.43 13.72
N HIS A 10 7.01 -15.04 12.64
CA HIS A 10 6.77 -13.74 12.01
C HIS A 10 5.47 -13.78 11.19
N ARG A 11 4.94 -12.60 10.87
CA ARG A 11 3.76 -12.43 10.01
C ARG A 11 4.03 -11.36 8.97
N LEU A 12 3.47 -11.57 7.78
CA LEU A 12 3.33 -10.51 6.79
C LEU A 12 2.16 -9.61 7.20
N ARG A 13 2.40 -8.30 7.22
CA ARG A 13 1.38 -7.28 7.44
C ARG A 13 1.46 -6.28 6.30
N LEU A 14 0.31 -5.89 5.79
CA LEU A 14 0.15 -4.82 4.82
C LEU A 14 -0.72 -3.73 5.43
N ASP A 15 -0.17 -2.53 5.54
CA ASP A 15 -0.92 -1.33 5.91
C ASP A 15 -1.21 -0.52 4.63
N ILE A 16 -2.48 -0.16 4.43
CA ILE A 16 -2.92 0.66 3.30
C ILE A 16 -3.48 1.97 3.86
N ALA A 17 -2.97 3.08 3.37
CA ALA A 17 -3.42 4.42 3.73
C ALA A 17 -3.41 5.32 2.48
N SER A 18 -4.22 6.38 2.48
CA SER A 18 -4.27 7.37 1.41
C SER A 18 -3.30 8.54 1.61
N SER A 19 -2.38 8.45 2.57
CA SER A 19 -1.37 9.48 2.85
C SER A 19 -0.14 8.91 3.54
N ASN A 20 1.01 9.58 3.35
CA ASN A 20 2.25 9.32 4.10
C ASN A 20 3.05 10.63 4.23
N PHE A 21 2.45 11.62 4.89
CA PHE A 21 3.10 12.89 5.19
C PHE A 21 4.06 12.73 6.39
N PRO A 22 5.25 13.35 6.41
CA PRO A 22 5.77 14.33 5.46
C PRO A 22 6.57 13.73 4.29
N ARG A 23 6.60 12.39 4.14
CA ARG A 23 7.36 11.75 3.06
C ARG A 23 6.82 12.12 1.67
N PHE A 24 5.51 12.31 1.53
CA PHE A 24 4.85 12.85 0.34
C PHE A 24 3.88 13.96 0.72
N ASP A 25 3.74 14.97 -0.13
CA ASP A 25 2.74 16.03 0.03
C ASP A 25 1.31 15.46 0.00
N VAL A 26 0.42 16.14 0.71
CA VAL A 26 -0.98 15.71 0.83
C VAL A 26 -1.68 15.86 -0.53
N ASN A 27 -2.28 14.77 -1.02
CA ASN A 27 -3.24 14.82 -2.11
C ASN A 27 -4.55 15.47 -1.60
N PRO A 28 -5.01 16.58 -2.19
CA PRO A 28 -6.15 17.33 -1.68
C PRO A 28 -7.49 16.66 -1.98
N ASN A 29 -7.53 15.63 -2.84
CA ASN A 29 -8.73 14.94 -3.31
C ASN A 29 -9.77 15.85 -3.99
N SER A 30 -9.39 17.08 -4.34
CA SER A 30 -10.22 18.05 -5.09
C SER A 30 -9.87 18.10 -6.58
N GLY A 31 -8.74 17.50 -6.98
CA GLY A 31 -8.15 17.64 -8.31
C GLY A 31 -7.15 18.80 -8.43
N GLU A 32 -7.05 19.65 -7.40
CA GLU A 32 -5.99 20.67 -7.31
C GLU A 32 -4.60 20.03 -7.13
N PRO A 33 -3.51 20.78 -7.40
CA PRO A 33 -2.15 20.31 -7.15
C PRO A 33 -1.90 19.96 -5.66
N SER A 34 -1.21 18.84 -5.42
CA SER A 34 -0.76 18.45 -4.07
C SER A 34 0.07 19.54 -3.41
N GLY A 35 -0.12 19.73 -2.09
CA GLY A 35 0.62 20.72 -1.28
C GLY A 35 0.25 22.19 -1.51
N GLN A 36 -0.61 22.52 -2.49
CA GLN A 36 -0.99 23.90 -2.85
C GLN A 36 -2.51 24.13 -2.90
N ALA A 37 -3.30 23.14 -2.47
CA ALA A 37 -4.74 23.20 -2.60
C ALA A 37 -5.37 24.20 -1.63
N ASN A 38 -6.29 25.01 -2.16
CA ASN A 38 -7.08 25.93 -1.36
C ASN A 38 -8.39 25.29 -0.88
N HIS A 39 -8.86 24.24 -1.58
CA HIS A 39 -10.15 23.61 -1.31
C HIS A 39 -10.03 22.09 -1.21
N PRO A 40 -9.28 21.56 -0.23
CA PRO A 40 -9.17 20.12 -0.03
C PRO A 40 -10.54 19.51 0.31
N ARG A 41 -10.73 18.25 -0.10
CA ARG A 41 -11.96 17.48 0.16
C ARG A 41 -11.63 16.22 0.93
N VAL A 42 -12.48 15.88 1.91
CA VAL A 42 -12.38 14.60 2.61
C VAL A 42 -12.84 13.49 1.66
N ALA A 43 -11.95 12.54 1.39
CA ALA A 43 -12.27 11.38 0.57
C ALA A 43 -12.69 10.19 1.45
N ARG A 44 -13.71 9.45 1.00
CA ARG A 44 -14.03 8.13 1.54
C ARG A 44 -13.41 7.07 0.64
N ASN A 45 -12.23 6.60 1.01
CA ASN A 45 -11.54 5.53 0.28
C ASN A 45 -12.15 4.16 0.65
N THR A 46 -12.18 3.23 -0.30
CA THR A 46 -12.63 1.84 -0.10
C THR A 46 -11.62 0.92 -0.76
N VAL A 47 -11.19 -0.14 -0.05
CA VAL A 47 -10.40 -1.23 -0.63
C VAL A 47 -11.34 -2.37 -0.97
N HIS A 48 -11.44 -2.70 -2.26
CA HIS A 48 -12.33 -3.77 -2.71
C HIS A 48 -11.67 -5.14 -2.57
N MET A 49 -12.37 -6.06 -1.92
CA MET A 49 -11.92 -7.43 -1.65
C MET A 49 -12.95 -8.48 -2.09
N SER A 50 -14.05 -8.05 -2.73
CA SER A 50 -15.09 -8.97 -3.21
C SER A 50 -14.62 -9.79 -4.41
N PRO A 51 -15.24 -10.96 -4.68
CA PRO A 51 -15.05 -11.67 -5.94
C PRO A 51 -15.25 -10.75 -7.15
N GLY A 52 -14.38 -10.82 -8.14
CA GLY A 52 -14.40 -9.95 -9.33
C GLY A 52 -13.71 -8.59 -9.18
N ALA A 53 -13.37 -8.17 -7.96
CA ALA A 53 -12.61 -6.94 -7.67
C ALA A 53 -11.62 -7.13 -6.51
N THR A 54 -11.06 -8.33 -6.38
CA THR A 54 -10.19 -8.69 -5.25
C THR A 54 -8.83 -8.02 -5.38
N SER A 55 -8.54 -7.07 -4.48
CA SER A 55 -7.20 -6.51 -4.33
C SER A 55 -6.25 -7.56 -3.74
N TYR A 56 -5.00 -7.62 -4.22
CA TYR A 56 -4.00 -8.56 -3.73
C TYR A 56 -2.60 -7.96 -3.72
N LEU A 57 -1.74 -8.49 -2.84
CA LEU A 57 -0.31 -8.18 -2.79
C LEU A 57 0.45 -9.26 -3.57
N ARG A 58 1.15 -8.88 -4.65
CA ARG A 58 2.00 -9.80 -5.40
C ARG A 58 3.41 -9.79 -4.81
N LEU A 59 3.86 -10.95 -4.31
CA LEU A 59 5.20 -11.15 -3.77
C LEU A 59 5.97 -12.14 -4.64
N THR A 60 7.24 -11.85 -4.88
CA THR A 60 8.18 -12.84 -5.42
C THR A 60 8.70 -13.68 -4.26
N VAL A 61 8.41 -14.99 -4.28
CA VAL A 61 8.93 -15.93 -3.29
C VAL A 61 10.13 -16.63 -3.90
N MET A 62 11.28 -16.53 -3.24
CA MET A 62 12.46 -17.28 -3.63
C MET A 62 12.28 -18.75 -3.24
N PRO A 63 12.70 -19.71 -4.09
CA PRO A 63 12.74 -21.11 -3.70
C PRO A 63 13.64 -21.28 -2.47
N ASP A 64 13.35 -22.32 -1.68
CA ASP A 64 14.20 -22.63 -0.54
C ASP A 64 15.62 -22.94 -1.01
N ALA A 65 16.62 -22.48 -0.27
CA ALA A 65 18.01 -22.66 -0.67
C ALA A 65 18.44 -24.14 -0.68
N SER A 66 17.70 -25.00 0.03
CA SER A 66 17.87 -26.46 0.02
C SER A 66 17.20 -27.18 -1.15
N ALA A 67 16.48 -26.46 -2.02
CA ALA A 67 15.84 -26.99 -3.23
C ALA A 67 16.66 -26.72 -4.51
N LEU A 68 17.88 -26.18 -4.36
CA LEU A 68 18.91 -26.02 -5.38
C LEU A 68 20.09 -26.96 -5.06
#